data_AF-A0A3B9HTP1-F1
#
_entry.id   AF-A0A3B9HTP1-F1
#
_cell.length_a   1.000
_cell.length_b   1.000
_cell.length_c   1.000
_cell.angle_alpha   90.00
_cell.angle_beta   90.00
_cell.angle_gamma   90.00
#
_symmetry.space_group_name_H-M   'P 1'
#
loop_
_entity.id
_entity.type
_entity.pdbx_description
1 polymer ?
#
loop_
_entity_poly.entity_id
_entity_poly.type
_entity_poly.pdbx_seq_one_letter_code
_entity_poly.pdbx_strand_id
1 'polypeptide(L)'
;MKSTRHISGNAAVLFLLFMIIAAFASAQAADEITADYTGWDVSDAFADLARKGSLNIVGKFPAASIRHYRLRSKTYIEEAMNLLARSNGMAMRKNGEVWVAFPEAEVQKHQARATVLRQIELRSAQSLLEPVKLQAMPGVAVWWPPHSNTIALSGSKLAVDESKKL
;
A
#
# COMPACT_ATOMS: atom_id res chain seq x y z
N MET A 1 53.90 32.26 16.56
CA MET A 1 53.24 31.29 15.66
C MET A 1 51.77 31.16 16.05
N LYS A 2 50.85 31.77 15.30
CA LYS A 2 49.40 31.52 15.41
C LYS A 2 48.94 31.02 14.05
N SER A 3 48.70 29.71 13.95
CA SER A 3 48.16 29.08 12.75
C SER A 3 46.65 29.29 12.73
N THR A 4 46.20 30.32 12.02
CA THR A 4 44.78 30.52 11.71
C THR A 4 44.40 29.52 10.61
N ARG A 5 43.69 28.45 11.00
CA ARG A 5 43.07 27.52 10.06
C ARG A 5 42.06 28.29 9.21
N HIS A 6 42.41 28.53 7.95
CA HIS A 6 41.44 28.94 6.93
C HIS A 6 40.44 27.81 6.75
N ILE A 7 39.24 27.98 7.32
CA ILE A 7 38.08 27.20 6.92
C ILE A 7 37.78 27.65 5.49
N SER A 8 38.03 26.78 4.52
CA SER A 8 37.73 27.06 3.11
C SER A 8 36.25 27.41 2.98
N GLY A 9 35.89 28.40 2.15
CA GLY A 9 34.50 28.80 1.94
C GLY A 9 33.57 27.63 1.61
N ASN A 10 34.12 26.58 1.00
CA ASN A 10 33.42 25.32 0.70
C ASN A 10 32.97 24.57 1.96
N ALA A 11 33.75 24.59 3.05
CA ALA A 11 33.38 23.93 4.31
C ALA A 11 32.28 24.68 5.06
N ALA A 12 32.27 26.02 4.98
CA ALA A 12 31.19 26.83 5.54
C ALA A 12 29.87 26.65 4.77
N VAL A 13 29.95 26.56 3.43
CA VAL A 13 28.79 26.27 2.57
C VAL A 13 28.25 24.86 2.80
N LEU A 14 29.13 23.85 2.95
CA LEU A 14 28.70 22.48 3.24
C LEU A 14 28.00 22.38 4.61
N PHE A 15 28.51 23.09 5.61
CA PHE A 15 27.91 23.13 6.94
C PHE A 15 26.54 23.83 6.94
N LEU A 16 26.39 24.89 6.14
CA LEU A 16 25.11 25.58 5.96
C LEU A 16 24.09 24.69 5.24
N LEU A 17 24.52 23.96 4.19
CA LEU A 17 23.69 22.96 3.51
C LEU A 17 23.28 21.82 4.45
N PHE A 18 24.19 21.34 5.30
CA PHE A 18 23.88 20.31 6.30
C PHE A 18 22.87 20.79 7.34
N MET A 19 22.96 22.05 7.79
CA MET A 19 21.99 22.66 8.69
C MET A 19 20.61 22.81 8.03
N ILE A 20 20.56 23.19 6.75
CA ILE A 20 19.31 23.28 6.00
C ILE A 20 18.66 21.89 5.85
N ILE A 21 19.44 20.86 5.47
CA ILE A 21 18.93 19.48 5.36
C ILE A 21 18.49 18.94 6.73
N ALA A 22 19.22 19.24 7.80
CA ALA A 22 18.85 18.85 9.17
C ALA A 22 17.59 19.58 9.66
N ALA A 23 17.36 20.84 9.24
CA ALA A 23 16.14 21.59 9.54
C ALA A 23 14.91 21.04 8.78
N PHE A 24 15.09 20.53 7.55
CA PHE A 24 14.01 19.85 6.82
C PHE A 24 13.78 18.41 7.29
N ALA A 25 14.76 17.76 7.93
CA ALA A 25 14.63 16.40 8.46
C ALA A 25 14.09 16.33 9.91
N SER A 26 14.00 17.46 10.63
CA SER A 26 13.65 17.48 12.07
C SER A 26 12.28 18.11 12.40
N ALA A 27 11.47 18.47 11.39
CA ALA A 27 10.15 19.06 11.60
C ALA A 27 8.98 18.08 11.43
N GLN A 28 9.21 16.77 11.47
CA GLN A 28 8.13 15.81 11.65
C GLN A 28 8.09 15.43 13.13
N ALA A 29 7.68 16.39 13.96
CA ALA A 29 7.16 16.06 15.28
C ALA A 29 6.03 15.07 15.03
N ALA A 30 6.26 13.81 15.37
CA ALA A 30 5.25 12.78 15.22
C ALA A 30 4.17 13.08 16.26
N ASP A 31 3.16 13.84 15.84
CA ASP A 31 2.11 14.33 16.73
C ASP A 31 1.40 13.15 17.37
N GLU A 32 1.61 13.01 18.67
CA GLU A 32 0.94 12.01 19.50
C GLU A 32 -0.46 12.53 19.86
N ILE A 33 -1.47 11.71 19.61
CA ILE A 33 -2.86 12.07 19.85
C ILE A 33 -3.56 11.10 20.79
N THR A 34 -4.56 11.64 21.49
CA THR A 34 -5.65 10.88 22.10
C THR A 34 -6.93 11.24 21.36
N ALA A 35 -7.82 10.27 21.18
CA ALA A 35 -9.07 10.48 20.46
C ALA A 35 -10.14 9.50 20.92
N ASP A 36 -11.39 9.96 20.93
CA ASP A 36 -12.57 9.14 21.09
C ASP A 36 -13.53 9.47 19.95
N TYR A 37 -13.77 8.47 19.09
CA TYR A 37 -14.65 8.59 17.93
C TYR A 37 -15.88 7.69 18.06
N THR A 38 -16.21 7.28 19.28
CA THR A 38 -17.39 6.45 19.53
C THR A 38 -18.66 7.18 19.07
N GLY A 39 -19.42 6.56 18.17
CA GLY A 39 -20.65 7.11 17.60
C GLY A 39 -20.46 8.06 16.41
N TRP A 40 -19.22 8.35 16.02
CA TRP A 40 -18.93 9.22 14.87
C TRP A 40 -19.08 8.46 13.56
N ASP A 41 -19.43 9.17 12.49
CA ASP A 41 -19.30 8.63 11.15
C ASP A 41 -17.83 8.43 10.79
N VAL A 42 -17.53 7.32 10.11
CA VAL A 42 -16.14 6.95 9.77
C VAL A 42 -15.46 8.07 8.98
N SER A 43 -16.14 8.69 8.01
CA SER A 43 -15.61 9.83 7.25
C SER A 43 -15.18 11.00 8.14
N ASP A 44 -15.98 11.31 9.15
CA ASP A 44 -15.78 12.48 10.02
C ASP A 44 -14.62 12.25 10.99
N ALA A 45 -14.48 11.02 11.49
CA ALA A 45 -13.34 10.62 12.29
C ALA A 45 -12.02 10.71 11.50
N PHE A 46 -12.02 10.27 10.23
CA PHE A 46 -10.84 10.42 9.34
C PHE A 46 -10.55 11.89 9.01
N ALA A 47 -11.58 12.72 8.80
CA ALA A 47 -11.41 14.14 8.55
C ALA A 47 -10.82 14.87 9.77
N ASP A 48 -11.23 14.49 10.99
CA ASP A 48 -10.66 15.04 12.22
C ASP A 48 -9.19 14.64 12.41
N LEU A 49 -8.85 13.38 12.16
CA LEU A 49 -7.46 12.90 12.17
C LEU A 49 -6.59 13.60 11.11
N ALA A 50 -7.11 13.76 9.89
CA ALA A 50 -6.43 14.47 8.81
C ALA A 50 -6.09 15.91 9.21
N ARG A 51 -7.05 16.60 9.85
CA ARG A 51 -6.87 17.98 10.33
C ARG A 51 -5.84 18.06 11.45
N LYS A 52 -5.89 17.14 12.41
CA LYS A 52 -4.96 17.12 13.56
C LYS A 52 -3.52 16.80 13.15
N GLY A 53 -3.33 15.93 12.16
CA GLY A 53 -2.00 15.49 11.73
C GLY A 53 -1.48 16.18 10.48
N SER A 54 -2.21 17.18 9.96
CA SER A 54 -1.93 17.81 8.67
C SER A 54 -1.71 16.77 7.54
N LEU A 55 -2.53 15.71 7.53
CA LEU A 55 -2.43 14.60 6.59
C LEU A 55 -3.42 14.77 5.43
N ASN A 56 -2.96 14.44 4.22
CA ASN A 56 -3.85 14.35 3.05
C ASN A 56 -4.40 12.94 2.94
N ILE A 57 -5.66 12.73 3.34
CA ILE A 57 -6.32 11.41 3.27
C ILE A 57 -7.39 11.43 2.17
N VAL A 58 -7.34 10.46 1.26
CA VAL A 58 -8.29 10.29 0.16
C VAL A 58 -8.76 8.84 0.13
N GLY A 59 -10.04 8.58 -0.06
CA GLY A 59 -10.51 7.20 -0.12
C GLY A 59 -12.01 7.06 -0.16
N LYS A 60 -12.46 5.82 -0.31
CA LYS A 60 -13.87 5.45 -0.23
C LYS A 60 -14.17 4.97 1.18
N PHE A 61 -14.71 5.87 1.99
CA PHE A 61 -15.10 5.55 3.37
C PHE A 61 -16.48 4.86 3.40
N PRO A 62 -16.69 3.87 4.29
CA PRO A 62 -17.99 3.28 4.48
C PRO A 62 -18.95 4.31 5.10
N ALA A 63 -20.20 4.31 4.64
CA ALA A 63 -21.30 5.04 5.29
C ALA A 63 -21.76 4.27 6.54
N ALA A 64 -20.90 4.25 7.57
CA ALA A 64 -21.11 3.55 8.81
C ALA A 64 -20.63 4.40 9.99
N SER A 65 -21.27 4.21 11.14
CA SER A 65 -20.86 4.80 12.41
C SER A 65 -19.93 3.87 13.18
N ILE A 66 -18.97 4.48 13.87
CA ILE A 66 -17.98 3.79 14.68
C ILE A 66 -18.63 3.32 15.97
N ARG A 67 -18.71 2.01 16.19
CA ARG A 67 -19.34 1.44 17.39
C ARG A 67 -18.59 1.77 18.67
N HIS A 68 -17.27 1.65 18.63
CA HIS A 68 -16.40 1.98 19.77
C HIS A 68 -14.98 2.20 19.25
N TYR A 69 -14.40 3.38 19.54
CA TYR A 69 -13.01 3.67 19.22
C TYR A 69 -12.48 4.70 20.21
N ARG A 70 -11.52 4.29 21.05
CA ARG A 70 -10.89 5.16 22.04
C ARG A 70 -9.40 4.87 22.14
N LEU A 71 -8.59 5.89 21.85
CA LEU A 71 -7.16 5.89 22.09
C LEU A 71 -6.88 6.44 23.49
N ARG A 72 -6.51 5.56 24.42
CA ARG A 72 -6.27 5.90 25.82
C ARG A 72 -4.84 6.40 26.09
N SER A 73 -3.90 6.02 25.25
CA SER A 73 -2.51 6.45 25.30
C SER A 73 -2.24 7.44 24.19
N LYS A 74 -1.18 8.23 24.37
CA LYS A 74 -0.57 9.02 23.32
C LYS A 74 -0.11 8.06 22.21
N THR A 75 -0.76 8.14 21.06
CA THR A 75 -0.48 7.29 19.89
C THR A 75 -0.14 8.18 18.71
N TYR A 76 0.89 7.79 17.95
CA TYR A 76 1.27 8.54 16.76
C TYR A 76 0.11 8.63 15.76
N ILE A 77 -0.05 9.79 15.13
CA ILE A 77 -1.20 10.05 14.25
C ILE A 77 -1.34 9.03 13.11
N GLU A 78 -0.22 8.56 12.52
CA GLU A 78 -0.23 7.53 11.49
C GLU A 78 -0.72 6.18 12.03
N GLU A 79 -0.34 5.84 13.27
CA GLU A 79 -0.76 4.61 13.94
C GLU A 79 -2.24 4.69 14.34
N ALA A 80 -2.68 5.81 14.90
CA ALA A 80 -4.09 6.08 15.19
C ALA A 80 -4.95 5.91 13.92
N MET A 81 -4.53 6.50 12.82
CA MET A 81 -5.19 6.39 11.52
C MET A 81 -5.24 4.94 11.02
N ASN A 82 -4.13 4.19 11.11
CA ASN A 82 -4.10 2.78 10.73
C ASN A 82 -5.02 1.92 11.60
N LEU A 83 -5.06 2.19 12.91
CA LEU A 83 -5.96 1.49 13.84
C LEU A 83 -7.43 1.80 13.52
N LEU A 84 -7.76 3.06 13.23
CA LEU A 84 -9.10 3.47 12.84
C LEU A 84 -9.53 2.82 11.53
N ALA A 85 -8.62 2.71 10.56
CA ALA A 85 -8.91 2.04 9.30
C ALA A 85 -9.23 0.56 9.52
N ARG A 86 -8.36 -0.15 10.24
CA ARG A 86 -8.51 -1.59 10.50
C ARG A 86 -9.77 -1.92 11.29
N SER A 87 -10.12 -1.12 12.30
CA SER A 87 -11.35 -1.33 13.08
C SER A 87 -12.63 -1.21 12.24
N ASN A 88 -12.55 -0.56 11.08
CA ASN A 88 -13.66 -0.32 10.17
C ASN A 88 -13.52 -1.08 8.83
N GLY A 89 -12.69 -2.14 8.78
CA GLY A 89 -12.54 -2.99 7.59
C GLY A 89 -11.86 -2.30 6.41
N MET A 90 -11.03 -1.30 6.68
CA MET A 90 -10.26 -0.56 5.70
C MET A 90 -8.76 -0.76 5.91
N ALA A 91 -8.01 -0.53 4.84
CA ALA A 91 -6.57 -0.45 4.87
C ALA A 91 -6.12 0.92 4.33
N MET A 92 -4.97 1.36 4.83
CA MET A 92 -4.33 2.61 4.42
C MET A 92 -3.07 2.29 3.61
N ARG A 93 -2.82 3.08 2.56
CA ARG A 93 -1.56 3.04 1.81
C ARG A 93 -1.03 4.44 1.60
N LYS A 94 0.23 4.67 1.96
CA LYS A 94 0.93 5.91 1.64
C LYS A 94 1.38 5.89 0.17
N ASN A 95 1.04 6.93 -0.57
CA ASN A 95 1.52 7.16 -1.93
C ASN A 95 2.10 8.58 -2.01
N GLY A 96 3.40 8.70 -1.69
CA GLY A 96 4.05 9.99 -1.50
C GLY A 96 3.50 10.71 -0.27
N GLU A 97 2.93 11.89 -0.47
CA GLU A 97 2.35 12.73 0.58
C GLU A 97 0.86 12.44 0.83
N VAL A 98 0.23 11.59 0.03
CA VAL A 98 -1.19 11.25 0.13
C VAL A 98 -1.37 9.87 0.75
N TRP A 99 -2.29 9.79 1.70
CA TRP A 99 -2.76 8.55 2.30
C TRP A 99 -4.05 8.11 1.61
N VAL A 100 -4.02 6.92 1.04
CA VAL A 100 -5.16 6.33 0.34
C VAL A 100 -5.85 5.33 1.25
N ALA A 101 -7.11 5.57 1.61
CA ALA A 101 -7.97 4.67 2.35
C ALA A 101 -8.83 3.82 1.39
N PHE A 102 -8.82 2.50 1.56
CA PHE A 102 -9.60 1.58 0.73
C PHE A 102 -10.19 0.44 1.55
N PRO A 103 -11.37 -0.09 1.16
CA PRO A 103 -11.95 -1.26 1.82
C PRO A 103 -11.04 -2.48 1.66
N GLU A 104 -10.78 -3.20 2.75
CA GLU A 104 -9.92 -4.38 2.72
C GLU A 104 -10.51 -5.51 1.85
N ALA A 105 -11.83 -5.57 1.75
CA ALA A 105 -12.54 -6.46 0.84
C ALA A 105 -12.20 -6.21 -0.64
N GLU A 106 -11.88 -4.97 -1.02
CA GLU A 106 -11.45 -4.64 -2.38
C GLU A 106 -10.01 -5.09 -2.63
N VAL A 107 -9.16 -5.13 -1.59
CA VAL A 107 -7.80 -5.67 -1.67
C VAL A 107 -7.81 -7.16 -1.97
N GLN A 108 -8.73 -7.93 -1.38
CA GLN A 108 -8.82 -9.36 -1.66
C GLN A 108 -9.32 -9.63 -3.09
N LYS A 109 -10.17 -8.76 -3.64
CA LYS A 109 -10.60 -8.85 -5.05
C LYS A 109 -9.49 -8.43 -6.03
N HIS A 110 -8.62 -7.52 -5.61
CA HIS A 110 -7.51 -6.98 -6.42
C HIS A 110 -6.13 -7.50 -6.01
N GLN A 111 -6.03 -8.52 -5.15
CA GLN A 111 -4.76 -9.21 -4.91
C GLN A 111 -4.23 -9.61 -6.27
N ALA A 112 -3.11 -8.97 -6.65
CA ALA A 112 -2.60 -8.92 -8.00
C ALA A 112 -2.69 -10.30 -8.66
N ARG A 113 -3.72 -10.50 -9.47
CA ARG A 113 -3.90 -11.73 -10.23
C ARG A 113 -2.79 -11.72 -11.27
N ALA A 114 -1.72 -12.46 -11.01
CA ALA A 114 -0.66 -12.61 -11.98
C ALA A 114 -1.28 -13.28 -13.19
N THR A 115 -1.22 -12.63 -14.35
CA THR A 115 -1.71 -13.22 -15.59
C THR A 115 -0.51 -13.49 -16.48
N VAL A 116 -0.26 -14.76 -16.77
CA VAL A 116 0.85 -15.21 -17.62
C VAL A 116 0.27 -15.81 -18.89
N LEU A 117 0.76 -15.34 -20.02
CA LEU A 117 0.50 -15.93 -21.33
C LEU A 117 1.68 -16.81 -21.72
N ARG A 118 1.41 -18.08 -22.00
CA ARG A 118 2.44 -19.02 -22.46
C ARG A 118 2.17 -19.42 -23.90
N GLN A 119 3.11 -19.12 -24.78
CA GLN A 119 3.07 -19.60 -26.15
C GLN A 119 3.38 -21.09 -26.21
N ILE A 120 2.56 -21.83 -26.94
CA ILE A 120 2.73 -23.25 -27.19
C ILE A 120 3.34 -23.38 -28.59
N GLU A 121 4.48 -24.06 -28.70
CA GLU A 121 5.21 -24.18 -29.97
C GLU A 121 4.97 -25.52 -30.66
N LEU A 122 4.86 -26.60 -29.88
CA LEU A 122 4.88 -27.98 -30.40
C LEU A 122 3.49 -28.59 -30.61
N ARG A 123 2.43 -27.99 -30.05
CA ARG A 123 1.03 -28.49 -30.10
C ARG A 123 0.04 -27.34 -30.14
N SER A 124 -1.24 -27.64 -30.40
CA SER A 124 -2.30 -26.64 -30.25
C SER A 124 -2.61 -26.40 -28.77
N ALA A 125 -2.68 -25.14 -28.36
CA ALA A 125 -3.05 -24.72 -27.01
C ALA A 125 -4.44 -25.26 -26.61
N GLN A 126 -5.35 -25.42 -27.59
CA GLN A 126 -6.64 -26.06 -27.39
C GLN A 126 -6.53 -27.52 -26.91
N SER A 127 -5.60 -28.31 -27.47
CA SER A 127 -5.43 -29.72 -27.07
C SER A 127 -4.80 -29.87 -25.67
N LEU A 128 -4.05 -28.86 -25.24
CA LEU A 128 -3.38 -28.85 -23.93
C LEU A 128 -4.23 -28.19 -22.83
N LEU A 129 -5.36 -27.57 -23.16
CA LEU A 129 -6.15 -26.79 -22.22
C LEU A 129 -6.69 -27.64 -21.07
N GLU A 130 -7.30 -28.79 -21.36
CA GLU A 130 -7.90 -29.67 -20.36
C GLU A 130 -6.85 -30.34 -19.45
N PRO A 131 -5.74 -30.91 -19.97
CA PRO A 131 -4.65 -31.38 -19.14
C PRO A 131 -4.08 -30.30 -18.20
N VAL A 132 -3.88 -29.08 -18.70
CA VAL A 132 -3.34 -27.97 -17.89
C VAL A 132 -4.34 -27.52 -16.84
N LYS A 133 -5.65 -27.46 -17.14
CA LYS A 133 -6.70 -27.17 -16.15
C LYS A 133 -6.73 -28.17 -15.00
N LEU A 134 -6.57 -29.46 -15.30
CA LEU A 134 -6.60 -30.54 -14.30
C LEU A 134 -5.37 -30.53 -13.39
N GLN A 135 -4.23 -30.06 -13.90
CA GLN A 135 -2.96 -30.03 -13.16
C GLN A 135 -2.66 -28.67 -12.52
N ALA A 136 -3.33 -27.60 -12.96
CA ALA A 136 -3.16 -26.27 -12.40
C ALA A 136 -3.56 -26.22 -10.92
N MET A 137 -2.90 -25.35 -10.17
CA MET A 137 -3.21 -25.18 -8.76
C MET A 137 -4.65 -24.67 -8.54
N PRO A 138 -5.31 -25.07 -7.43
CA PRO A 138 -6.63 -24.55 -7.07
C PRO A 138 -6.65 -23.02 -7.05
N GLY A 139 -7.66 -22.43 -7.71
CA GLY A 139 -7.81 -20.97 -7.80
C GLY A 139 -7.09 -20.32 -8.98
N VAL A 140 -6.42 -21.09 -9.85
CA VAL A 140 -5.89 -20.61 -11.13
C VAL A 140 -6.94 -20.82 -12.23
N ALA A 141 -7.37 -19.72 -12.86
CA ALA A 141 -8.15 -19.77 -14.08
C ALA A 141 -7.22 -20.04 -15.27
N VAL A 142 -7.54 -21.06 -16.06
CA VAL A 142 -6.82 -21.43 -17.27
C VAL A 142 -7.74 -21.27 -18.47
N TRP A 143 -7.34 -20.47 -19.45
CA TRP A 143 -8.10 -20.29 -20.69
C TRP A 143 -7.19 -20.10 -21.89
N TRP A 144 -7.78 -20.15 -23.07
CA TRP A 144 -7.09 -19.98 -24.34
C TRP A 144 -7.60 -18.70 -25.02
N PRO A 145 -6.74 -17.69 -25.28
CA PRO A 145 -7.14 -16.49 -26.01
C PRO A 145 -7.41 -16.79 -27.49
N PRO A 146 -8.51 -16.25 -28.05
CA PRO A 146 -8.87 -16.49 -29.45
C PRO A 146 -7.78 -15.96 -30.39
N HIS A 147 -7.56 -16.67 -31.50
CA HIS A 147 -6.57 -16.33 -32.54
C HIS A 147 -5.09 -16.38 -32.11
N SER A 148 -4.77 -17.00 -30.97
CA SER A 148 -3.38 -17.18 -30.52
C SER A 148 -3.10 -18.65 -30.21
N ASN A 149 -1.87 -19.15 -30.35
CA ASN A 149 -1.53 -20.48 -29.83
C ASN A 149 -0.98 -20.38 -28.39
N THR A 150 -1.72 -19.72 -27.50
CA THR A 150 -1.25 -19.40 -26.14
C THR A 150 -2.21 -19.89 -25.06
N ILE A 151 -1.69 -20.31 -23.90
CA ILE A 151 -2.50 -20.59 -22.71
C ILE A 151 -2.31 -19.44 -21.72
N ALA A 152 -3.42 -18.88 -21.27
CA ALA A 152 -3.47 -17.86 -20.25
C ALA A 152 -3.75 -18.50 -18.88
N LEU A 153 -2.92 -18.16 -17.90
CA LEU A 153 -3.05 -18.56 -16.50
C LEU A 153 -3.27 -17.32 -15.66
N SER A 154 -4.30 -17.27 -14.82
CA SER A 154 -4.53 -16.16 -13.90
C SER A 154 -4.99 -16.60 -12.53
N GLY A 155 -4.34 -16.07 -11.50
CA GLY A 155 -4.56 -16.45 -10.11
C GLY A 155 -3.59 -15.73 -9.20
N SER A 156 -3.42 -16.22 -7.97
CA SER A 156 -2.36 -15.69 -7.09
C SER A 156 -0.99 -15.93 -7.72
N LYS A 157 -0.04 -15.01 -7.49
CA LYS A 157 1.32 -15.11 -8.06
C LYS A 157 1.97 -16.47 -7.80
N LEU A 158 1.90 -16.97 -6.57
CA LEU A 158 2.42 -18.28 -6.19
C LEU A 158 1.79 -19.42 -7.01
N ALA A 159 0.46 -19.42 -7.12
CA ALA A 159 -0.26 -20.47 -7.83
C ALA A 159 0.01 -20.45 -9.34
N VAL A 160 0.20 -19.26 -9.91
CA VAL A 160 0.53 -19.08 -11.33
C VAL A 160 1.98 -19.46 -11.61
N ASP A 161 2.93 -19.11 -10.75
CA ASP A 161 4.34 -19.48 -10.90
C ASP A 161 4.55 -21.00 -10.82
N GLU A 162 3.79 -21.70 -9.97
CA GLU A 162 3.79 -23.17 -9.92
C GLU A 162 3.09 -23.78 -11.13
N SER A 163 1.92 -23.26 -11.52
CA SER A 163 1.17 -23.79 -12.68
C SER A 163 1.89 -23.54 -14.02
N LYS A 164 2.78 -22.56 -14.09
CA LYS A 164 3.64 -22.30 -15.27
C LYS A 164 4.70 -23.39 -15.49
N LYS A 165 5.03 -24.19 -14.48
CA LYS A 165 6.07 -25.24 -14.62
C LYS A 165 5.58 -26.48 -15.37
N LEU A 166 4.26 -26.69 -15.41
CA LEU A 166 3.58 -27.73 -16.17
C LEU A 166 3.76 -27.53 -17.69
#